data_AF-A0A315QUT7-F1
#
_entry.id   AF-A0A315QUT7-F1
#
_cell.length_a   1.000
_cell.length_b   1.000
_cell.length_c   1.000
_cell.angle_alpha   90.00
_cell.angle_beta   90.00
_cell.angle_gamma   90.00
#
_symmetry.space_group_name_H-M   'P 1'
#
loop_
_entity.id
_entity.type
_entity.pdbx_description
1 polymer ?
#
loop_
_entity_poly.entity_id
_entity_poly.type
_entity_poly.pdbx_seq_one_letter_code
_entity_poly.pdbx_strand_id
1 'polypeptide(L)'
;IRHNGLLNYMKAGIMYADHITTVSESYANEIQTSYFGEGLDYALRLRADDLSGILNGISYDKFDPETNKNLAVRFSKGEVDKKIANKVHIQQKMGLEVNGDKPLIGFISRLVEQKGLDLVKAVFDEIMATGAQFLILGTGQREYEEFFRAKQLEYPDDLSVNIKYDAQLADQIYAGSDMFLMPSRFEPCGLSQLISFRYGTIPVVRETGGLNDTVVAYNEETGEGTGFSFANYNAHDMLHTIERAVSFYDQKGIWNKLVTRVMNLDYSWHNSAQKYSELYRQLNGDEGQKLLQKGDESEVQIKVYEPDVKPKPEVKPKKTKASKKISINQAAASELAELPGIGDAYAERIVNYR
;
A
#
# COMPACT_ATOMS: atom_id res chain seq x y z
N ILE A 1 -32.39 9.54 -7.38
CA ILE A 1 -31.65 8.25 -7.31
C ILE A 1 -31.19 7.72 -8.67
N ARG A 2 -32.00 7.79 -9.74
CA ARG A 2 -31.56 7.27 -11.06
C ARG A 2 -30.38 8.07 -11.67
N HIS A 3 -29.51 7.37 -12.39
CA HIS A 3 -28.38 7.90 -13.16
C HIS A 3 -28.18 7.03 -14.41
N ASN A 4 -28.10 7.63 -15.60
CA ASN A 4 -28.03 6.95 -16.90
C ASN A 4 -29.08 5.84 -17.09
N GLY A 5 -30.33 6.13 -16.74
CA GLY A 5 -31.46 5.20 -16.86
C GLY A 5 -31.54 4.11 -15.79
N LEU A 6 -30.48 3.92 -15.00
CA LEU A 6 -30.37 2.87 -13.98
C LEU A 6 -30.55 3.42 -12.56
N LEU A 7 -30.81 2.54 -11.61
CA LEU A 7 -30.74 2.85 -10.18
C LEU A 7 -29.25 2.91 -9.77
N ASN A 8 -28.83 4.00 -9.12
CA ASN A 8 -27.46 4.18 -8.66
C ASN A 8 -27.44 4.35 -7.13
N TYR A 9 -26.90 3.35 -6.43
CA TYR A 9 -26.84 3.33 -4.97
C TYR A 9 -25.89 4.40 -4.41
N MET A 10 -24.75 4.65 -5.05
CA MET A 10 -23.82 5.69 -4.62
C MET A 10 -24.46 7.07 -4.70
N LYS A 11 -25.15 7.37 -5.81
CA LYS A 11 -25.96 8.59 -5.94
C LYS A 11 -27.07 8.66 -4.90
N ALA A 12 -27.69 7.55 -4.53
CA ALA A 12 -28.65 7.52 -3.43
C ALA A 12 -27.98 7.97 -2.11
N GLY A 13 -26.84 7.37 -1.76
CA GLY A 13 -26.08 7.76 -0.57
C GLY A 13 -25.73 9.25 -0.57
N ILE A 14 -25.13 9.74 -1.66
CA ILE A 14 -24.76 11.16 -1.81
C ILE A 14 -25.98 12.07 -1.64
N MET A 15 -27.12 11.74 -2.23
CA MET A 15 -28.28 12.64 -2.22
C MET A 15 -29.08 12.62 -0.91
N TYR A 16 -28.95 11.59 -0.07
CA TYR A 16 -29.82 11.39 1.08
C TYR A 16 -29.10 11.25 2.42
N ALA A 17 -27.77 11.13 2.45
CA ALA A 17 -27.01 11.18 3.70
C ALA A 17 -27.13 12.56 4.36
N ASP A 18 -27.17 12.60 5.69
CA ASP A 18 -27.12 13.85 6.46
C ASP A 18 -25.79 14.58 6.24
N HIS A 19 -24.69 13.81 6.18
CA HIS A 19 -23.36 14.30 5.83
C HIS A 19 -22.61 13.24 5.02
N ILE A 20 -21.75 13.68 4.11
CA ILE A 20 -20.92 12.84 3.25
C ILE A 20 -19.48 12.96 3.72
N THR A 21 -18.86 11.84 4.06
CA THR A 21 -17.42 11.80 4.36
C THR A 21 -16.67 11.04 3.29
N THR A 22 -15.44 11.49 3.04
CA THR A 22 -14.44 10.72 2.32
C THR A 22 -13.12 10.73 3.08
N VAL A 23 -12.13 9.98 2.61
CA VAL A 23 -10.95 9.61 3.41
C VAL A 23 -9.78 10.60 3.36
N SER A 24 -9.96 11.78 2.77
CA SER A 24 -9.02 12.92 2.81
C SER A 24 -9.69 14.18 2.25
N GLU A 25 -9.17 15.36 2.60
CA GLU A 25 -9.74 16.66 2.21
C GLU A 25 -9.44 16.98 0.75
N SER A 26 -8.20 16.74 0.30
CA SER A 26 -7.87 16.84 -1.12
C SER A 26 -8.74 15.91 -1.96
N TYR A 27 -9.00 14.68 -1.51
CA TYR A 27 -9.86 13.77 -2.27
C TYR A 27 -11.33 14.22 -2.28
N ALA A 28 -11.83 14.84 -1.20
CA ALA A 28 -13.16 15.45 -1.16
C ALA A 28 -13.33 16.54 -2.24
N ASN A 29 -12.27 17.30 -2.49
CA ASN A 29 -12.24 18.30 -3.57
C ASN A 29 -12.06 17.65 -4.95
N GLU A 30 -11.19 16.65 -5.07
CA GLU A 30 -10.92 15.95 -6.33
C GLU A 30 -12.19 15.29 -6.91
N ILE A 31 -12.96 14.54 -6.11
CA ILE A 31 -14.16 13.82 -6.57
C ILE A 31 -15.29 14.73 -7.04
N GLN A 32 -15.21 16.03 -6.77
CA GLN A 32 -16.13 17.04 -7.31
C GLN A 32 -15.75 17.48 -8.73
N THR A 33 -14.65 17.00 -9.29
CA THR A 33 -14.25 17.23 -10.69
C THR A 33 -14.71 16.07 -11.57
N SER A 34 -14.89 16.32 -12.87
CA SER A 34 -15.25 15.27 -13.82
C SER A 34 -14.19 14.18 -13.98
N TYR A 35 -12.91 14.50 -13.68
CA TYR A 35 -11.81 13.55 -13.81
C TYR A 35 -11.82 12.47 -12.72
N PHE A 36 -12.18 12.81 -11.47
CA PHE A 36 -12.23 11.84 -10.37
C PHE A 36 -13.65 11.42 -9.97
N GLY A 37 -14.67 12.22 -10.29
CA GLY A 37 -16.03 12.00 -9.79
C GLY A 37 -16.82 10.91 -10.51
N GLU A 38 -16.26 10.27 -11.54
CA GLU A 38 -16.85 9.10 -12.24
C GLU A 38 -18.32 9.32 -12.65
N GLY A 39 -18.64 10.54 -13.11
CA GLY A 39 -19.98 10.96 -13.53
C GLY A 39 -20.96 11.29 -12.39
N LEU A 40 -20.50 11.30 -11.13
CA LEU A 40 -21.27 11.74 -9.96
C LEU A 40 -20.77 13.07 -9.37
N ASP A 41 -19.77 13.69 -10.00
CA ASP A 41 -19.17 14.97 -9.63
C ASP A 41 -20.23 16.07 -9.42
N TYR A 42 -21.24 16.14 -10.29
CA TYR A 42 -22.34 17.12 -10.14
C TYR A 42 -23.19 16.90 -8.89
N ALA A 43 -23.39 15.65 -8.48
CA ALA A 43 -24.18 15.32 -7.29
C ALA A 43 -23.38 15.67 -6.03
N LEU A 44 -22.07 15.46 -6.06
CA LEU A 44 -21.16 15.87 -4.99
C LEU A 44 -21.09 17.39 -4.87
N ARG A 45 -20.97 18.14 -5.99
CA ARG A 45 -21.03 19.60 -5.98
C ARG A 45 -22.36 20.16 -5.44
N LEU A 46 -23.48 19.49 -5.73
CA LEU A 46 -24.80 19.87 -5.19
C LEU A 46 -24.87 19.71 -3.66
N ARG A 47 -24.03 18.84 -3.10
CA ARG A 47 -23.94 18.53 -1.66
C ARG A 47 -22.59 18.98 -1.08
N ALA A 48 -21.93 19.96 -1.70
CA ALA A 48 -20.56 20.37 -1.32
C ALA A 48 -20.49 20.87 0.14
N ASP A 49 -21.52 21.57 0.61
CA ASP A 49 -21.60 22.08 1.98
C ASP A 49 -21.69 20.94 3.02
N ASP A 50 -22.15 19.76 2.62
CA ASP A 50 -22.29 18.55 3.46
C ASP A 50 -21.19 17.52 3.17
N LEU A 51 -20.12 17.89 2.46
CA LEU A 51 -19.03 17.00 2.07
C LEU A 51 -17.74 17.37 2.81
N SER A 52 -17.14 16.41 3.52
CA SER A 52 -15.84 16.63 4.17
C SER A 52 -14.87 15.45 4.02
N GLY A 53 -13.58 15.77 4.08
CA GLY A 53 -12.51 14.79 4.14
C GLY A 53 -12.04 14.53 5.56
N ILE A 54 -11.98 13.26 5.96
CA ILE A 54 -11.37 12.84 7.23
C ILE A 54 -10.29 11.81 6.93
N LEU A 55 -9.03 12.21 7.13
CA LEU A 55 -7.88 11.33 6.94
C LEU A 55 -7.98 10.08 7.81
N ASN A 56 -7.62 8.93 7.23
CA ASN A 56 -7.46 7.69 7.99
C ASN A 56 -6.29 7.80 8.97
N GLY A 57 -6.37 7.01 10.05
CA GLY A 57 -5.24 6.71 10.90
C GLY A 57 -4.63 5.34 10.62
N ILE A 58 -3.54 5.02 11.33
CA ILE A 58 -2.96 3.68 11.38
C ILE A 58 -2.93 3.16 12.82
N SER A 59 -2.89 1.84 12.99
CA SER A 59 -2.71 1.19 14.29
C SER A 59 -1.24 1.27 14.68
N TYR A 60 -0.94 2.00 15.75
CA TYR A 60 0.43 2.11 16.25
C TYR A 60 0.88 0.78 16.87
N ASP A 61 0.00 0.03 17.54
CA ASP A 61 0.33 -1.32 18.05
C ASP A 61 0.80 -2.28 16.95
N LYS A 62 0.23 -2.17 15.75
CA LYS A 62 0.61 -2.99 14.60
C LYS A 62 1.90 -2.48 13.95
N PHE A 63 2.00 -1.17 13.76
CA PHE A 63 3.09 -0.51 13.05
C PHE A 63 4.00 0.21 14.04
N ASP A 64 4.61 -0.53 14.95
CA ASP A 64 5.53 0.05 15.93
C ASP A 64 6.95 -0.49 15.76
N PRO A 65 7.92 0.34 15.33
CA PRO A 65 9.30 -0.12 15.19
C PRO A 65 9.93 -0.56 16.53
N GLU A 66 9.38 -0.15 17.67
CA GLU A 66 9.90 -0.49 19.00
C GLU A 66 9.44 -1.88 19.48
N THR A 67 8.30 -2.37 19.01
CA THR A 67 7.70 -3.65 19.46
C THR A 67 7.49 -4.68 18.35
N ASN A 68 7.56 -4.27 17.07
CA ASN A 68 7.33 -5.17 15.94
C ASN A 68 8.40 -6.28 15.90
N LYS A 69 7.94 -7.54 15.99
CA LYS A 69 8.78 -8.74 16.05
C LYS A 69 9.28 -9.19 14.68
N ASN A 70 8.73 -8.65 13.59
CA ASN A 70 9.12 -8.96 12.23
C ASN A 70 10.44 -8.27 11.82
N LEU A 71 10.85 -7.24 12.56
CA LEU A 71 12.08 -6.49 12.30
C LEU A 71 13.31 -7.29 12.72
N ALA A 72 14.42 -7.08 11.99
CA ALA A 72 15.70 -7.65 12.38
C ALA A 72 16.21 -7.01 13.66
N VAL A 73 16.07 -5.68 13.76
CA VAL A 73 16.42 -4.90 14.94
C VAL A 73 15.29 -3.92 15.23
N ARG A 74 14.72 -3.96 16.44
CA ARG A 74 13.72 -2.97 16.88
C ARG A 74 14.39 -1.66 17.19
N PHE A 75 13.72 -0.55 16.89
CA PHE A 75 14.30 0.78 17.01
C PHE A 75 13.25 1.82 17.36
N SER A 76 13.71 2.88 18.00
CA SER A 76 12.94 4.07 18.35
C SER A 76 13.39 5.28 17.51
N LYS A 77 12.66 6.39 17.65
CA LYS A 77 13.01 7.66 17.01
C LYS A 77 14.43 8.09 17.40
N GLY A 78 15.24 8.47 16.41
CA GLY A 78 16.62 8.90 16.60
C GLY A 78 17.66 7.77 16.59
N GLU A 79 17.26 6.50 16.60
CA GLU A 79 18.17 5.35 16.52
C GLU A 79 18.50 4.95 15.08
N VAL A 80 19.09 5.90 14.32
CA VAL A 80 19.38 5.74 12.89
C VAL A 80 20.25 4.51 12.59
N ASP A 81 21.22 4.20 13.45
CA ASP A 81 22.10 3.03 13.28
C ASP A 81 21.32 1.70 13.28
N LYS A 82 20.27 1.60 14.09
CA LYS A 82 19.41 0.40 14.11
C LYS A 82 18.53 0.32 12.88
N LYS A 83 18.13 1.47 12.31
CA LYS A 83 17.46 1.50 11.01
C LYS A 83 18.39 1.00 9.91
N ILE A 84 19.65 1.45 9.88
CA ILE A 84 20.68 0.97 8.96
C ILE A 84 20.91 -0.55 9.12
N ALA A 85 20.87 -1.08 10.34
CA ALA A 85 20.95 -2.53 10.56
C ALA A 85 19.78 -3.30 9.91
N ASN A 86 18.55 -2.75 9.93
CA ASN A 86 17.43 -3.34 9.19
C ASN A 86 17.62 -3.26 7.67
N LYS A 87 18.19 -2.17 7.16
CA LYS A 87 18.54 -2.00 5.74
C LYS A 87 19.54 -3.07 5.28
N VAL A 88 20.66 -3.20 5.99
CA VAL A 88 21.68 -4.23 5.71
C VAL A 88 21.09 -5.63 5.75
N HIS A 89 20.21 -5.90 6.73
CA HIS A 89 19.53 -7.18 6.83
C HIS A 89 18.61 -7.45 5.62
N ILE A 90 17.80 -6.47 5.19
CA ILE A 90 16.88 -6.69 4.07
C ILE A 90 17.65 -6.79 2.75
N GLN A 91 18.73 -6.03 2.56
CA GLN A 91 19.62 -6.17 1.40
C GLN A 91 20.14 -7.61 1.29
N GLN A 92 20.72 -8.13 2.37
CA GLN A 92 21.23 -9.51 2.41
C GLN A 92 20.12 -10.54 2.16
N LYS A 93 18.95 -10.37 2.80
CA LYS A 93 17.82 -11.30 2.68
C LYS A 93 17.28 -11.35 1.25
N MET A 94 17.29 -10.22 0.55
CA MET A 94 16.72 -10.05 -0.79
C MET A 94 17.72 -10.28 -1.93
N GLY A 95 18.99 -10.54 -1.60
CA GLY A 95 20.05 -10.76 -2.59
C GLY A 95 20.56 -9.49 -3.25
N LEU A 96 20.33 -8.33 -2.63
CA LEU A 96 20.88 -7.05 -3.09
C LEU A 96 22.33 -6.90 -2.62
N GLU A 97 23.09 -5.99 -3.25
CA GLU A 97 24.37 -5.52 -2.75
C GLU A 97 24.22 -5.03 -1.30
N VAL A 98 25.01 -5.60 -0.38
CA VAL A 98 24.95 -5.22 1.04
C VAL A 98 25.79 -3.97 1.25
N ASN A 99 25.11 -2.82 1.25
CA ASN A 99 25.73 -1.51 1.36
C ASN A 99 24.80 -0.54 2.11
N GLY A 100 25.13 -0.26 3.38
CA GLY A 100 24.34 0.63 4.23
C GLY A 100 24.25 2.07 3.71
N ASP A 101 25.22 2.50 2.90
CA ASP A 101 25.32 3.85 2.35
C ASP A 101 24.61 4.02 1.00
N LYS A 102 24.22 2.94 0.32
CA LYS A 102 23.54 2.96 -0.98
C LYS A 102 22.03 3.14 -0.82
N PRO A 103 21.37 4.21 -1.32
CA PRO A 103 19.96 4.47 -1.04
C PRO A 103 19.05 3.30 -1.43
N LEU A 104 18.09 2.95 -0.58
CA LEU A 104 17.11 1.89 -0.84
C LEU A 104 15.69 2.46 -0.95
N ILE A 105 15.06 2.26 -2.11
CA ILE A 105 13.67 2.62 -2.40
C ILE A 105 12.79 1.38 -2.21
N GLY A 106 11.78 1.50 -1.35
CA GLY A 106 10.74 0.49 -1.18
C GLY A 106 9.49 0.82 -2.00
N PHE A 107 8.84 -0.20 -2.55
CA PHE A 107 7.52 -0.11 -3.17
C PHE A 107 6.67 -1.33 -2.79
N ILE A 108 5.56 -1.08 -2.07
CA ILE A 108 4.62 -2.13 -1.67
C ILE A 108 3.23 -1.74 -2.14
N SER A 109 2.69 -2.48 -3.11
CA SER A 109 1.37 -2.18 -3.67
C SER A 109 0.79 -3.33 -4.49
N ARG A 110 -0.50 -3.26 -4.82
CA ARG A 110 -1.01 -3.97 -6.01
C ARG A 110 -0.28 -3.44 -7.25
N LEU A 111 0.05 -4.33 -8.18
CA LEU A 111 0.73 -3.99 -9.41
C LEU A 111 -0.27 -3.67 -10.53
N VAL A 112 -0.82 -2.46 -10.50
CA VAL A 112 -1.82 -1.98 -11.46
C VAL A 112 -1.52 -0.55 -11.89
N GLU A 113 -2.02 -0.14 -13.05
CA GLU A 113 -1.83 1.22 -13.61
C GLU A 113 -2.21 2.33 -12.61
N GLN A 114 -3.29 2.16 -11.83
CA GLN A 114 -3.71 3.10 -10.78
C GLN A 114 -2.56 3.52 -9.85
N LYS A 115 -1.57 2.62 -9.63
CA LYS A 115 -0.47 2.82 -8.70
C LYS A 115 0.78 3.42 -9.37
N GLY A 116 0.64 4.01 -10.56
CA GLY A 116 1.71 4.74 -11.24
C GLY A 116 2.76 3.87 -11.88
N LEU A 117 2.47 2.58 -12.10
CA LEU A 117 3.48 1.65 -12.62
C LEU A 117 3.81 1.86 -14.10
N ASP A 118 2.91 2.48 -14.86
CA ASP A 118 3.18 3.00 -16.20
C ASP A 118 4.25 4.09 -16.17
N LEU A 119 4.21 5.00 -15.18
CA LEU A 119 5.26 6.00 -14.96
C LEU A 119 6.59 5.32 -14.62
N VAL A 120 6.58 4.41 -13.64
CA VAL A 120 7.77 3.66 -13.21
C VAL A 120 8.40 2.90 -14.37
N LYS A 121 7.58 2.21 -15.18
CA LYS A 121 8.04 1.46 -16.34
C LYS A 121 8.66 2.35 -17.43
N ALA A 122 8.14 3.56 -17.62
CA ALA A 122 8.59 4.47 -18.68
C ALA A 122 10.02 5.01 -18.47
N VAL A 123 10.47 5.13 -17.22
CA VAL A 123 11.78 5.70 -16.85
C VAL A 123 12.57 4.78 -15.90
N PHE A 124 12.31 3.47 -15.95
CA PHE A 124 12.84 2.54 -14.94
C PHE A 124 14.37 2.48 -14.96
N ASP A 125 14.96 2.47 -16.15
CA ASP A 125 16.42 2.39 -16.31
C ASP A 125 17.09 3.66 -15.79
N GLU A 126 16.46 4.82 -15.97
CA GLU A 126 16.91 6.10 -15.42
C GLU A 126 16.80 6.14 -13.88
N ILE A 127 15.74 5.54 -13.30
CA ILE A 127 15.65 5.37 -11.85
C ILE A 127 16.83 4.52 -11.36
N MET A 128 17.13 3.38 -12.01
CA MET A 128 18.25 2.54 -11.62
C MET A 128 19.61 3.24 -11.83
N ALA A 129 19.73 4.11 -12.83
CA ALA A 129 20.94 4.89 -13.10
C ALA A 129 21.28 5.91 -11.99
N THR A 130 20.34 6.21 -11.08
CA THR A 130 20.63 7.01 -9.87
C THR A 130 21.58 6.29 -8.90
N GLY A 131 21.80 4.99 -9.07
CA GLY A 131 22.57 4.16 -8.15
C GLY A 131 21.79 3.74 -6.90
N ALA A 132 20.50 4.04 -6.82
CA ALA A 132 19.63 3.53 -5.76
C ALA A 132 19.26 2.06 -6.01
N GLN A 133 19.07 1.33 -4.92
CA GLN A 133 18.46 0.02 -4.94
C GLN A 133 16.94 0.13 -4.89
N PHE A 134 16.26 -0.86 -5.44
CA PHE A 134 14.81 -0.91 -5.50
C PHE A 134 14.27 -2.26 -5.06
N LEU A 135 13.38 -2.25 -4.06
CA LEU A 135 12.69 -3.43 -3.56
C LEU A 135 11.18 -3.31 -3.79
N ILE A 136 10.66 -4.21 -4.63
CA ILE A 136 9.25 -4.27 -5.02
C ILE A 136 8.59 -5.47 -4.34
N LEU A 137 7.44 -5.25 -3.68
CA LEU A 137 6.58 -6.29 -3.12
C LEU A 137 5.14 -6.08 -3.56
N GLY A 138 4.55 -7.05 -4.24
CA GLY A 138 3.17 -6.96 -4.68
C GLY A 138 2.77 -7.94 -5.77
N THR A 139 1.47 -8.05 -6.02
CA THR A 139 0.93 -8.80 -7.17
C THR A 139 -0.09 -7.96 -7.92
N GLY A 140 -0.35 -8.29 -9.19
CA GLY A 140 -1.33 -7.54 -9.97
C GLY A 140 -1.43 -7.97 -11.43
N GLN A 141 -1.41 -7.00 -12.33
CA GLN A 141 -1.49 -7.24 -13.76
C GLN A 141 -0.21 -7.88 -14.27
N ARG A 142 -0.38 -8.89 -15.12
CA ARG A 142 0.71 -9.73 -15.65
C ARG A 142 1.80 -8.91 -16.33
N GLU A 143 1.42 -7.85 -17.04
CA GLU A 143 2.36 -6.99 -17.76
C GLU A 143 3.40 -6.32 -16.84
N TYR A 144 2.99 -5.90 -15.64
CA TYR A 144 3.90 -5.27 -14.67
C TYR A 144 4.73 -6.33 -13.96
N GLU A 145 4.14 -7.48 -13.62
CA GLU A 145 4.88 -8.61 -13.03
C GLU A 145 5.98 -9.12 -13.98
N GLU A 146 5.66 -9.29 -15.26
CA GLU A 146 6.62 -9.74 -16.29
C GLU A 146 7.70 -8.70 -16.54
N PHE A 147 7.34 -7.41 -16.61
CA PHE A 147 8.29 -6.31 -16.75
C PHE A 147 9.32 -6.29 -15.61
N PHE A 148 8.87 -6.29 -14.35
CA PHE A 148 9.78 -6.22 -13.21
C PHE A 148 10.63 -7.49 -13.06
N ARG A 149 10.07 -8.68 -13.34
CA ARG A 149 10.87 -9.93 -13.37
C ARG A 149 11.98 -9.88 -14.41
N ALA A 150 11.71 -9.32 -15.59
CA ALA A 150 12.74 -9.15 -16.62
C ALA A 150 13.80 -8.15 -16.16
N LYS A 151 13.40 -7.01 -15.61
CA LYS A 151 14.33 -6.00 -15.09
C LYS A 151 15.20 -6.51 -13.92
N GLN A 152 14.69 -7.43 -13.10
CA GLN A 152 15.50 -8.03 -12.04
C GLN A 152 16.69 -8.83 -12.60
N LEU A 153 16.56 -9.42 -13.79
CA LEU A 153 17.67 -10.11 -14.44
C LEU A 153 18.73 -9.14 -14.97
N GLU A 154 18.32 -7.91 -15.30
CA GLU A 154 19.21 -6.83 -15.76
C GLU A 154 19.95 -6.15 -14.59
N TYR A 155 19.30 -6.06 -13.42
CA TYR A 155 19.83 -5.41 -12.21
C TYR A 155 19.85 -6.35 -10.99
N PRO A 156 20.55 -7.50 -11.04
CA PRO A 156 20.44 -8.53 -9.99
C PRO A 156 20.93 -8.08 -8.61
N ASP A 157 21.88 -7.16 -8.55
CA ASP A 157 22.43 -6.64 -7.29
C ASP A 157 21.65 -5.44 -6.73
N ASP A 158 20.78 -4.81 -7.55
CA ASP A 158 20.14 -3.54 -7.21
C ASP A 158 18.61 -3.58 -7.26
N LEU A 159 18.00 -4.60 -7.86
CA LEU A 159 16.56 -4.77 -7.93
C LEU A 159 16.15 -6.12 -7.32
N SER A 160 15.19 -6.09 -6.38
CA SER A 160 14.54 -7.30 -5.87
C SER A 160 13.03 -7.23 -6.05
N VAL A 161 12.47 -8.18 -6.79
CA VAL A 161 11.05 -8.21 -7.14
C VAL A 161 10.37 -9.41 -6.50
N ASN A 162 9.46 -9.13 -5.58
CA ASN A 162 8.77 -10.12 -4.76
C ASN A 162 7.29 -10.16 -5.14
N ILE A 163 6.95 -11.04 -6.09
CA ILE A 163 5.56 -11.20 -6.57
C ILE A 163 4.74 -12.09 -5.63
N LYS A 164 4.35 -11.54 -4.48
CA LYS A 164 3.58 -12.23 -3.43
C LYS A 164 2.93 -11.25 -2.47
N TYR A 165 2.01 -11.75 -1.65
CA TYR A 165 1.58 -11.07 -0.42
C TYR A 165 2.41 -11.61 0.75
N ASP A 166 3.11 -10.72 1.45
CA ASP A 166 3.97 -11.09 2.56
C ASP A 166 4.02 -9.94 3.57
N ALA A 167 3.21 -10.03 4.63
CA ALA A 167 3.11 -8.97 5.64
C ALA A 167 4.41 -8.81 6.44
N GLN A 168 5.12 -9.90 6.70
CA GLN A 168 6.39 -9.85 7.42
C GLN A 168 7.44 -9.11 6.57
N LEU A 169 7.52 -9.44 5.28
CA LEU A 169 8.42 -8.75 4.36
C LEU A 169 8.02 -7.27 4.19
N ALA A 170 6.72 -6.95 4.15
CA ALA A 170 6.26 -5.56 4.10
C ALA A 170 6.77 -4.73 5.28
N ASP A 171 6.66 -5.25 6.51
CA ASP A 171 7.19 -4.57 7.71
C ASP A 171 8.71 -4.36 7.62
N GLN A 172 9.44 -5.35 7.12
CA GLN A 172 10.90 -5.26 6.93
C GLN A 172 11.29 -4.25 5.84
N ILE A 173 10.52 -4.16 4.75
CA ILE A 173 10.73 -3.15 3.71
C ILE A 173 10.49 -1.75 4.29
N TYR A 174 9.40 -1.53 5.04
CA TYR A 174 9.15 -0.24 5.68
C TYR A 174 10.28 0.14 6.64
N ALA A 175 10.79 -0.80 7.43
CA ALA A 175 11.89 -0.55 8.36
C ALA A 175 13.26 -0.36 7.70
N GLY A 176 13.53 -1.09 6.61
CA GLY A 176 14.84 -1.12 5.97
C GLY A 176 15.03 -0.12 4.83
N SER A 177 13.94 0.39 4.24
CA SER A 177 14.04 1.35 3.13
C SER A 177 14.37 2.75 3.65
N ASP A 178 15.09 3.52 2.84
CA ASP A 178 15.33 4.94 3.08
C ASP A 178 14.17 5.77 2.52
N MET A 179 13.70 5.39 1.33
CA MET A 179 12.63 6.05 0.58
C MET A 179 11.47 5.09 0.32
N PHE A 180 10.26 5.62 0.17
CA PHE A 180 9.09 4.83 -0.21
C PHE A 180 8.34 5.49 -1.36
N LEU A 181 8.30 4.83 -2.52
CA LEU A 181 7.71 5.41 -3.74
C LEU A 181 6.20 5.14 -3.83
N MET A 182 5.41 6.19 -4.03
CA MET A 182 3.94 6.12 -4.22
C MET A 182 3.51 7.06 -5.36
N PRO A 183 3.67 6.66 -6.64
CA PRO A 183 3.41 7.49 -7.80
C PRO A 183 1.95 7.39 -8.27
N SER A 184 1.01 7.16 -7.34
CA SER A 184 -0.38 6.82 -7.65
C SER A 184 -1.06 7.85 -8.57
N ARG A 185 -1.84 7.35 -9.54
CA ARG A 185 -2.70 8.16 -10.42
C ARG A 185 -3.82 8.83 -9.65
N PHE A 186 -4.36 8.12 -8.66
CA PHE A 186 -5.26 8.66 -7.65
C PHE A 186 -5.11 7.84 -6.37
N GLU A 187 -5.18 8.50 -5.22
CA GLU A 187 -5.03 7.87 -3.92
C GLU A 187 -5.96 8.53 -2.90
N PRO A 188 -7.17 8.00 -2.66
CA PRO A 188 -8.16 8.63 -1.79
C PRO A 188 -7.60 9.00 -0.41
N CYS A 189 -6.74 8.14 0.15
CA CYS A 189 -6.00 8.42 1.38
C CYS A 189 -4.53 8.00 1.23
N GLY A 190 -4.30 6.71 0.97
CA GLY A 190 -2.99 6.09 1.12
C GLY A 190 -2.71 5.79 2.60
N LEU A 191 -2.34 4.55 2.91
CA LEU A 191 -1.87 4.18 4.25
C LEU A 191 -0.35 4.00 4.28
N SER A 192 0.26 3.72 3.13
CA SER A 192 1.67 3.40 3.02
C SER A 192 2.58 4.55 3.40
N GLN A 193 2.19 5.80 3.12
CA GLN A 193 2.94 6.99 3.55
C GLN A 193 2.88 7.16 5.07
N LEU A 194 1.73 6.89 5.69
CA LEU A 194 1.58 6.96 7.15
C LEU A 194 2.44 5.88 7.84
N ILE A 195 2.47 4.67 7.28
CA ILE A 195 3.35 3.61 7.76
C ILE A 195 4.82 4.00 7.53
N SER A 196 5.15 4.56 6.36
CA SER A 196 6.52 5.00 6.06
C SER A 196 7.02 6.03 7.07
N PHE A 197 6.21 7.02 7.45
CA PHE A 197 6.53 7.99 8.49
C PHE A 197 6.86 7.31 9.82
N ARG A 198 6.02 6.35 10.21
CA ARG A 198 6.15 5.63 11.48
C ARG A 198 7.46 4.84 11.57
N TYR A 199 7.99 4.38 10.43
CA TYR A 199 9.28 3.69 10.31
C TYR A 199 10.44 4.60 9.89
N GLY A 200 10.23 5.92 9.82
CA GLY A 200 11.26 6.88 9.44
C GLY A 200 11.68 6.80 7.97
N THR A 201 10.86 6.21 7.11
CA THR A 201 11.10 6.03 5.68
C THR A 201 10.46 7.20 4.95
N ILE A 202 11.25 7.90 4.13
CA ILE A 202 10.85 9.17 3.55
C ILE A 202 10.00 8.91 2.30
N PRO A 203 8.73 9.35 2.26
CA PRO A 203 7.89 9.11 1.11
C PRO A 203 8.29 9.99 -0.08
N VAL A 204 8.22 9.41 -1.27
CA VAL A 204 8.31 10.08 -2.57
C VAL A 204 6.98 9.86 -3.28
N VAL A 205 6.17 10.90 -3.44
CA VAL A 205 4.75 10.76 -3.80
C VAL A 205 4.32 11.64 -4.95
N ARG A 206 3.24 11.25 -5.62
CA ARG A 206 2.45 12.21 -6.41
C ARG A 206 1.49 12.98 -5.49
N GLU A 207 1.31 14.28 -5.77
CA GLU A 207 0.32 15.13 -5.11
C GLU A 207 -1.10 14.77 -5.60
N THR A 208 -1.72 13.79 -4.94
CA THR A 208 -3.12 13.40 -5.18
C THR A 208 -3.77 12.83 -3.92
N GLY A 209 -5.04 13.15 -3.73
CA GLY A 209 -5.86 12.74 -2.59
C GLY A 209 -5.11 12.84 -1.26
N GLY A 210 -5.12 11.79 -0.45
CA GLY A 210 -4.52 11.85 0.88
C GLY A 210 -2.99 11.89 0.89
N LEU A 211 -2.31 11.59 -0.23
CA LEU A 211 -0.86 11.81 -0.32
C LEU A 211 -0.55 13.30 -0.26
N ASN A 212 -1.34 14.12 -0.95
CA ASN A 212 -1.22 15.58 -0.93
C ASN A 212 -1.51 16.17 0.46
N ASP A 213 -2.44 15.57 1.21
CA ASP A 213 -2.80 16.04 2.56
C ASP A 213 -1.80 15.64 3.64
N THR A 214 -0.91 14.67 3.37
CA THR A 214 -0.05 14.07 4.40
C THR A 214 1.44 14.28 4.15
N VAL A 215 1.86 14.40 2.90
CA VAL A 215 3.26 14.60 2.53
C VAL A 215 3.47 16.05 2.12
N VAL A 216 4.25 16.78 2.92
CA VAL A 216 4.67 18.14 2.62
C VAL A 216 6.03 18.08 1.93
N ALA A 217 6.13 18.62 0.71
CA ALA A 217 7.37 18.67 -0.05
C ALA A 217 8.50 19.30 0.77
N TYR A 218 9.68 18.68 0.76
CA TYR A 218 10.85 19.23 1.43
C TYR A 218 11.25 20.58 0.83
N ASN A 219 11.30 21.61 1.67
CA ASN A 219 11.73 22.95 1.32
C ASN A 219 13.16 23.19 1.82
N GLU A 220 14.06 23.51 0.91
CA GLU A 220 15.50 23.64 1.17
C GLU A 220 15.85 24.94 1.90
N GLU A 221 15.07 26.00 1.68
CA GLU A 221 15.28 27.31 2.29
C GLU A 221 14.87 27.29 3.77
N THR A 222 13.75 26.65 4.08
CA THR A 222 13.24 26.57 5.47
C THR A 222 13.71 25.32 6.20
N GLY A 223 14.13 24.29 5.47
CA GLY A 223 14.44 22.96 6.02
C GLY A 223 13.21 22.19 6.50
N GLU A 224 12.00 22.63 6.17
CA GLU A 224 10.72 22.01 6.53
C GLU A 224 10.26 20.97 5.48
N GLY A 225 9.21 20.22 5.80
CA GLY A 225 8.66 19.18 4.93
C GLY A 225 8.87 17.76 5.48
N THR A 226 8.10 16.81 4.95
CA THR A 226 7.99 15.42 5.42
C THR A 226 8.25 14.39 4.32
N GLY A 227 8.52 14.83 3.10
CA GLY A 227 8.89 13.94 2.00
C GLY A 227 9.22 14.70 0.72
N PHE A 228 9.19 14.01 -0.40
CA PHE A 228 9.36 14.60 -1.73
C PHE A 228 8.10 14.36 -2.55
N SER A 229 7.65 15.37 -3.30
CA SER A 229 6.42 15.27 -4.07
C SER A 229 6.56 15.84 -5.47
N PHE A 230 5.69 15.37 -6.37
CA PHE A 230 5.50 15.90 -7.72
C PHE A 230 4.02 16.02 -8.06
N ALA A 231 3.65 17.05 -8.82
CA ALA A 231 2.24 17.36 -9.08
C ALA A 231 1.66 16.58 -10.28
N ASN A 232 2.34 16.63 -11.43
CA ASN A 232 1.79 16.09 -12.67
C ASN A 232 1.91 14.58 -12.73
N TYR A 233 0.92 13.90 -13.32
CA TYR A 233 1.03 12.48 -13.61
C TYR A 233 1.96 12.28 -14.83
N ASN A 234 3.26 12.41 -14.61
CA ASN A 234 4.30 12.41 -15.63
C ASN A 234 5.53 11.63 -15.14
N ALA A 235 6.12 10.82 -16.01
CA ALA A 235 7.22 9.93 -15.64
C ALA A 235 8.52 10.70 -15.36
N HIS A 236 8.79 11.80 -16.08
CA HIS A 236 9.98 12.62 -15.86
C HIS A 236 9.86 13.49 -14.60
N ASP A 237 8.68 14.04 -14.30
CA ASP A 237 8.45 14.75 -13.03
C ASP A 237 8.69 13.82 -11.83
N MET A 238 8.23 12.56 -11.93
CA MET A 238 8.51 11.53 -10.94
C MET A 238 10.01 11.22 -10.85
N LEU A 239 10.69 11.01 -11.98
CA LEU A 239 12.13 10.74 -12.04
C LEU A 239 12.93 11.85 -11.36
N HIS A 240 12.68 13.11 -11.73
CA HIS A 240 13.37 14.27 -11.13
C HIS A 240 13.17 14.37 -9.62
N THR A 241 11.99 13.95 -9.14
CA THR A 241 11.70 13.93 -7.70
C THR A 241 12.46 12.80 -7.00
N ILE A 242 12.60 11.63 -7.64
CA ILE A 242 13.44 10.53 -7.15
C ILE A 242 14.91 10.94 -7.13
N GLU A 243 15.43 11.49 -8.23
CA GLU A 243 16.81 12.02 -8.34
C GLU A 243 17.09 13.04 -7.23
N ARG A 244 16.15 13.97 -7.00
CA ARG A 244 16.24 14.93 -5.90
C ARG A 244 16.29 14.22 -4.55
N ALA A 245 15.38 13.30 -4.26
CA ALA A 245 15.37 12.57 -3.00
C ALA A 245 16.68 11.80 -2.75
N VAL A 246 17.22 11.13 -3.78
CA VAL A 246 18.51 10.43 -3.75
C VAL A 246 19.65 11.41 -3.47
N SER A 247 19.68 12.59 -4.10
CA SER A 247 20.73 13.59 -3.84
C SER A 247 20.73 14.12 -2.38
N PHE A 248 19.56 14.18 -1.73
CA PHE A 248 19.45 14.54 -0.31
C PHE A 248 19.82 13.39 0.63
N TYR A 249 19.77 12.15 0.15
CA TYR A 249 20.18 10.99 0.95
C TYR A 249 21.67 11.04 1.33
N ASP A 250 22.52 11.57 0.45
CA ASP A 250 23.95 11.73 0.72
C ASP A 250 24.23 12.84 1.74
N GLN A 251 23.28 13.78 1.88
CA GLN A 251 23.33 14.85 2.89
C GLN A 251 22.79 14.34 4.23
N LYS A 252 23.49 13.38 4.85
CA LYS A 252 23.04 12.64 6.05
C LYS A 252 22.53 13.51 7.21
N GLY A 253 23.13 14.69 7.41
CA GLY A 253 22.68 15.65 8.43
C GLY A 253 21.27 16.19 8.19
N ILE A 254 20.90 16.42 6.92
CA ILE A 254 19.55 16.82 6.51
C ILE A 254 18.62 15.60 6.55
N TRP A 255 19.06 14.48 5.98
CA TRP A 255 18.26 13.26 5.92
C TRP A 255 17.81 12.78 7.30
N ASN A 256 18.72 12.74 8.28
CA ASN A 256 18.41 12.29 9.64
C ASN A 256 17.41 13.22 10.36
N LYS A 257 17.40 14.52 10.03
CA LYS A 257 16.38 15.45 10.52
C LYS A 257 15.02 15.14 9.91
N LEU A 258 14.96 14.80 8.62
CA LEU A 258 13.73 14.37 7.96
C LEU A 258 13.18 13.08 8.57
N VAL A 259 14.03 12.07 8.75
CA VAL A 259 13.68 10.80 9.41
C VAL A 259 13.10 11.05 10.79
N THR A 260 13.78 11.86 11.60
CA THR A 260 13.32 12.20 12.95
C THR A 260 11.98 12.95 12.92
N ARG A 261 11.81 13.90 11.99
CA ARG A 261 10.57 14.66 11.85
C ARG A 261 9.39 13.76 11.53
N VAL A 262 9.52 12.89 10.52
CA VAL A 262 8.40 12.03 10.11
C VAL A 262 8.02 11.02 11.18
N MET A 263 8.99 10.50 11.95
CA MET A 263 8.71 9.58 13.07
C MET A 263 7.99 10.25 14.25
N ASN A 264 8.00 11.58 14.34
CA ASN A 264 7.28 12.34 15.36
C ASN A 264 5.87 12.76 14.92
N LEU A 265 5.46 12.48 13.68
CA LEU A 265 4.08 12.75 13.23
C LEU A 265 3.10 11.79 13.89
N ASP A 266 1.90 12.29 14.19
CA ASP A 266 0.82 11.49 14.78
C ASP A 266 -0.36 11.33 13.81
N TYR A 267 -0.38 10.17 13.15
CA TYR A 267 -1.47 9.71 12.29
C TYR A 267 -2.13 8.46 12.89
N SER A 268 -2.26 8.41 14.21
CA SER A 268 -3.01 7.35 14.88
C SER A 268 -4.51 7.39 14.57
N TRP A 269 -5.19 6.25 14.71
CA TRP A 269 -6.66 6.21 14.63
C TRP A 269 -7.34 7.10 15.67
N HIS A 270 -6.69 7.40 16.79
CA HIS A 270 -7.25 8.29 17.81
C HIS A 270 -7.51 9.69 17.25
N ASN A 271 -6.54 10.27 16.52
CA ASN A 271 -6.69 11.59 15.90
C ASN A 271 -7.78 11.61 14.82
N SER A 272 -7.85 10.55 14.01
CA SER A 272 -8.92 10.41 13.01
C SER A 272 -10.31 10.30 13.67
N ALA A 273 -10.43 9.47 14.71
CA ALA A 273 -11.69 9.25 15.43
C ALA A 273 -12.21 10.51 16.13
N GLN A 274 -11.31 11.38 16.62
CA GLN A 274 -11.70 12.68 17.19
C GLN A 274 -12.44 13.55 16.16
N LYS A 275 -11.95 13.62 14.92
CA LYS A 275 -12.62 14.37 13.82
C LYS A 275 -13.99 13.80 13.50
N TYR A 276 -14.13 12.48 13.46
CA TYR A 276 -15.45 11.84 13.31
C TYR A 276 -16.39 12.16 14.49
N SER A 277 -15.87 12.15 15.74
CA SER A 277 -16.65 12.51 16.93
C SER A 277 -17.12 13.96 16.91
N GLU A 278 -16.29 14.88 16.43
CA GLU A 278 -16.67 16.29 16.19
C GLU A 278 -17.79 16.40 15.17
N LEU A 279 -17.67 15.71 14.03
CA LEU A 279 -18.72 15.69 13.01
C LEU A 279 -20.04 15.15 13.57
N TYR A 280 -20.02 14.02 14.27
CA TYR A 280 -21.24 13.44 14.86
C TYR A 280 -21.86 14.34 15.93
N ARG A 281 -21.06 15.12 16.66
CA ARG A 281 -21.57 16.12 17.61
C ARG A 281 -22.28 17.27 16.88
N GLN A 282 -21.73 17.72 15.75
CA GLN A 282 -22.34 18.78 14.95
C GLN A 282 -23.70 18.34 14.38
N LEU A 283 -23.82 17.09 13.93
CA LEU A 283 -25.07 16.55 13.37
C LEU A 283 -26.18 16.35 14.41
N ASN A 284 -25.83 16.01 15.66
CA ASN A 284 -26.82 15.67 16.69
C ASN A 284 -27.26 16.86 17.59
N GLY A 285 -26.65 18.05 17.45
CA GLY A 285 -26.95 19.22 18.29
C GLY A 285 -26.78 19.00 19.81
N ASP A 286 -27.44 19.83 20.62
CA ASP A 286 -27.34 19.80 22.10
C ASP A 286 -27.87 18.50 22.75
N GLU A 287 -28.77 17.75 22.07
CA GLU A 287 -29.28 16.48 22.59
C GLU A 287 -28.28 15.32 22.44
N GLY A 288 -27.50 15.30 21.35
CA GLY A 288 -26.42 14.31 21.17
C GLY A 288 -25.31 14.43 22.20
N GLN A 289 -25.01 15.65 22.66
CA GLN A 289 -24.02 15.90 23.71
C GLN A 289 -24.39 15.21 25.03
N LYS A 290 -25.68 15.19 25.39
CA LYS A 290 -26.17 14.53 26.62
C LYS A 290 -26.07 13.00 26.55
N LEU A 291 -26.14 12.42 25.36
CA LEU A 291 -26.01 10.98 25.13
C LEU A 291 -24.54 10.54 25.13
N LEU A 292 -23.64 11.34 24.55
CA LEU A 292 -22.19 11.06 24.55
C LEU A 292 -21.55 11.24 25.94
N GLN A 293 -22.03 12.20 26.75
CA GLN A 293 -21.56 12.38 28.13
C GLN A 293 -22.13 11.36 29.13
N LYS A 294 -23.21 10.65 28.77
CA LYS A 294 -23.81 9.58 29.59
C LYS A 294 -23.22 8.20 29.33
N GLY A 295 -22.30 8.08 28.38
CA GLY A 295 -21.52 6.87 28.19
C GLY A 295 -20.60 6.68 29.40
N ASP A 296 -20.98 5.78 30.31
CA ASP A 296 -20.10 5.28 31.34
C ASP A 296 -18.81 4.76 30.67
N GLU A 297 -17.64 5.21 31.13
CA GLU A 297 -16.33 4.71 30.65
C GLU A 297 -16.11 3.23 31.03
N SER A 298 -17.07 2.62 31.75
CA SER A 298 -17.12 1.18 31.98
C SER A 298 -17.46 0.42 30.69
N GLU A 299 -16.42 -0.19 30.12
CA GLU A 299 -16.45 -1.19 29.03
C GLU A 299 -17.57 -1.04 28.00
N VAL A 300 -17.40 -0.12 27.05
CA VAL A 300 -18.09 -0.25 25.76
C VAL A 300 -17.57 -1.54 25.12
N GLN A 301 -18.29 -2.65 25.29
CA GLN A 301 -18.05 -3.87 24.53
C GLN A 301 -18.34 -3.60 23.06
N ILE A 302 -17.32 -3.17 22.32
CA ILE A 302 -17.36 -3.13 20.86
C ILE A 302 -17.51 -4.58 20.41
N LYS A 303 -18.74 -4.97 20.05
CA LYS A 303 -18.97 -6.20 19.30
C LYS A 303 -18.33 -6.03 17.93
N VAL A 304 -17.09 -6.48 17.81
CA VAL A 304 -16.50 -6.74 16.50
C VAL A 304 -17.41 -7.76 15.84
N TYR A 305 -18.03 -7.40 14.73
CA TYR A 305 -18.78 -8.36 13.91
C TYR A 305 -17.78 -9.41 13.42
N GLU A 306 -17.82 -10.58 14.04
CA GLU A 306 -17.26 -11.78 13.45
C GLU A 306 -18.27 -12.23 12.39
N PRO A 307 -17.93 -12.16 11.09
CA PRO A 307 -18.83 -12.69 10.07
C PRO A 307 -19.12 -14.14 10.41
N ASP A 308 -20.40 -14.53 10.37
CA ASP A 308 -20.80 -15.92 10.49
C ASP A 308 -19.93 -16.73 9.54
N VAL A 309 -18.99 -17.48 10.12
CA VAL A 309 -18.30 -18.53 9.38
C VAL A 309 -19.38 -19.56 9.14
N LYS A 310 -20.15 -19.38 8.06
CA LYS A 310 -20.99 -20.45 7.54
C LYS A 310 -20.07 -21.65 7.48
N PRO A 311 -20.36 -22.75 8.19
CA PRO A 311 -19.54 -23.94 8.05
C PRO A 311 -19.46 -24.19 6.56
N LYS A 312 -18.22 -24.27 6.03
CA LYS A 312 -18.03 -24.80 4.70
C LYS A 312 -18.92 -26.03 4.63
N PRO A 313 -19.86 -26.12 3.68
CA PRO A 313 -20.76 -27.27 3.62
C PRO A 313 -19.89 -28.49 3.76
N GLU A 314 -20.22 -29.36 4.73
CA GLU A 314 -19.50 -30.60 4.95
C GLU A 314 -19.36 -31.24 3.58
N VAL A 315 -18.14 -31.21 3.06
CA VAL A 315 -17.78 -32.01 1.92
C VAL A 315 -17.85 -33.40 2.50
N LYS A 316 -19.01 -34.06 2.33
CA LYS A 316 -19.15 -35.48 2.57
C LYS A 316 -17.88 -36.09 2.01
N PRO A 317 -17.09 -36.83 2.81
CA PRO A 317 -15.89 -37.43 2.29
C PRO A 317 -16.33 -38.23 1.07
N LYS A 318 -15.98 -37.73 -0.13
CA LYS A 318 -16.00 -38.58 -1.30
C LYS A 318 -15.14 -39.74 -0.86
N LYS A 319 -15.69 -40.95 -0.91
CA LYS A 319 -14.92 -42.18 -0.78
C LYS A 319 -13.84 -42.11 -1.87
N THR A 320 -12.73 -41.47 -1.56
CA THR A 320 -11.49 -41.61 -2.31
C THR A 320 -11.06 -43.02 -2.00
N LYS A 321 -11.42 -43.95 -2.90
CA LYS A 321 -10.59 -45.14 -3.11
C LYS A 321 -9.17 -44.62 -3.13
N ALA A 322 -8.32 -45.13 -2.24
CA ALA A 322 -6.92 -44.74 -2.18
C ALA A 322 -6.35 -44.80 -3.60
N SER A 323 -6.15 -43.64 -4.23
CA SER A 323 -5.56 -43.58 -5.55
C SER A 323 -4.09 -43.94 -5.35
N LYS A 324 -3.71 -45.12 -5.83
CA LYS A 324 -2.33 -45.56 -5.96
C LYS A 324 -1.54 -44.38 -6.53
N LYS A 325 -0.54 -43.87 -5.82
CA LYS A 325 0.30 -42.76 -6.33
C LYS A 325 1.06 -43.29 -7.54
N ILE A 326 0.64 -42.88 -8.74
CA ILE A 326 1.30 -43.26 -9.99
C ILE A 326 2.46 -42.31 -10.21
N SER A 327 3.67 -42.87 -10.32
CA SER A 327 4.85 -42.12 -10.71
C SER A 327 4.74 -41.85 -12.21
N ILE A 328 4.49 -40.59 -12.58
CA ILE A 328 4.86 -40.05 -13.92
C ILE A 328 6.38 -40.37 -14.09
N ASN A 329 7.06 -40.29 -15.20
CA ASN A 329 8.44 -40.81 -15.38
C ASN A 329 8.60 -42.36 -15.32
N GLN A 330 7.85 -43.11 -14.51
CA GLN A 330 8.01 -44.58 -14.42
C GLN A 330 6.78 -45.40 -14.85
N ALA A 331 5.58 -44.83 -14.83
CA ALA A 331 4.34 -45.53 -15.16
C ALA A 331 4.19 -45.80 -16.65
N ALA A 332 3.55 -46.92 -16.99
CA ALA A 332 3.21 -47.30 -18.36
C ALA A 332 2.11 -46.39 -18.95
N ALA A 333 2.00 -46.32 -20.28
CA ALA A 333 1.01 -45.47 -20.96
C ALA A 333 -0.43 -45.81 -20.53
N SER A 334 -0.76 -47.09 -20.37
CA SER A 334 -2.08 -47.53 -19.90
C SER A 334 -2.41 -47.05 -18.49
N GLU A 335 -1.43 -47.00 -17.59
CA GLU A 335 -1.63 -46.51 -16.21
C GLU A 335 -1.80 -44.98 -16.15
N LEU A 336 -1.14 -44.26 -17.06
CA LEU A 336 -1.26 -42.80 -17.17
C LEU A 336 -2.58 -42.39 -17.82
N ALA A 337 -3.10 -43.20 -18.75
CA ALA A 337 -4.37 -42.92 -19.43
C ALA A 337 -5.58 -42.95 -18.48
N GLU A 338 -5.50 -43.73 -17.40
CA GLU A 338 -6.52 -43.78 -16.34
C GLU A 338 -6.53 -42.51 -15.45
N LEU A 339 -5.54 -41.62 -15.58
CA LEU A 339 -5.53 -40.37 -14.84
C LEU A 339 -6.52 -39.35 -15.43
N PRO A 340 -7.30 -38.65 -14.58
CA PRO A 340 -8.28 -37.68 -15.05
C PRO A 340 -7.63 -36.60 -15.94
N GLY A 341 -8.08 -36.49 -17.19
CA GLY A 341 -7.63 -35.46 -18.13
C GLY A 341 -6.36 -35.78 -18.94
N ILE A 342 -5.76 -36.97 -18.79
CA ILE A 342 -4.62 -37.42 -19.62
C ILE A 342 -5.13 -38.14 -20.88
N GLY A 343 -5.89 -39.24 -20.75
CA GLY A 343 -6.38 -40.04 -21.87
C GLY A 343 -5.27 -40.74 -22.69
N ASP A 344 -5.66 -41.68 -23.56
CA ASP A 344 -4.70 -42.60 -24.21
C ASP A 344 -3.65 -41.88 -25.07
N ALA A 345 -4.08 -40.93 -25.90
CA ALA A 345 -3.20 -40.22 -26.83
C ALA A 345 -2.13 -39.36 -26.12
N TYR A 346 -2.46 -38.77 -24.96
CA TYR A 346 -1.53 -37.94 -24.21
C TYR A 346 -0.61 -38.80 -23.34
N ALA A 347 -1.10 -39.95 -22.85
CA ALA A 347 -0.29 -40.91 -22.13
C ALA A 347 0.83 -41.51 -22.99
N GLU A 348 0.55 -41.88 -24.25
CA GLU A 348 1.57 -42.36 -25.19
C GLU A 348 2.63 -41.30 -25.48
N ARG A 349 2.22 -40.03 -25.65
CA ARG A 349 3.17 -38.92 -25.78
C ARG A 349 4.08 -38.81 -24.57
N ILE A 350 3.51 -38.85 -23.36
CA ILE A 350 4.31 -38.73 -22.12
C ILE A 350 5.33 -39.87 -22.00
N VAL A 351 5.01 -41.10 -22.45
CA VAL A 351 5.98 -42.20 -22.46
C VAL A 351 7.03 -42.01 -23.55
N ASN A 352 6.66 -41.54 -24.74
CA ASN A 352 7.60 -41.31 -25.84
C ASN A 352 8.55 -40.13 -25.62
N TYR A 353 8.20 -39.18 -24.73
CA TYR A 353 9.04 -38.04 -24.35
C TYR A 353 9.89 -38.28 -23.09
N ARG A 354 9.83 -39.47 -22.50
CA ARG A 354 10.79 -39.94 -21.47
C ARG A 354 11.91 -40.70 -22.16
#